data_AF-A0A1E3IJP3-F1
#
_entry.id   AF-A0A1E3IJP3-F1
#
_cell.length_a   1.000
_cell.length_b   1.000
_cell.length_c   1.000
_cell.angle_alpha   90.00
_cell.angle_beta   90.00
_cell.angle_gamma   90.00
#
_symmetry.space_group_name_H-M   'P 1'
#
loop_
_entity.id
_entity.type
_entity.pdbx_description
1 polymer ?
#
loop_
_entity_poly.entity_id
_entity_poly.type
_entity_poly.pdbx_seq_one_letter_code
_entity_poly.pdbx_strand_id
1 'polypeptide(L)'
;MKEVRADRWKVEVEVDVKNEGEREGKHTVLFFLTPPEETETVLKHPEWTLQGFEKVELEAGETKTVKVVFDKCTFFNPLDTLRLWNTWRAELGEWTVRVGVDAGKMWEGEEAKFKIEDELEWRGL
;
A
#
# COMPACT_ATOMS: atom_id res chain seq x y z
N MET A 1 14.70 2.03 22.13
CA MET A 1 13.72 1.82 21.06
C MET A 1 12.34 1.82 21.67
N LYS A 2 11.37 2.51 21.07
CA LYS A 2 9.96 2.34 21.43
C LYS A 2 9.52 1.01 20.82
N GLU A 3 9.00 0.11 21.64
CA GLU A 3 8.43 -1.14 21.16
C GLU A 3 7.07 -0.81 20.51
N VAL A 4 7.04 -0.74 19.19
CA VAL A 4 5.79 -0.58 18.43
C VAL A 4 5.14 -1.95 18.36
N ARG A 5 3.93 -2.09 18.91
CA ARG A 5 3.16 -3.32 18.72
C ARG A 5 2.72 -3.40 17.26
N ALA A 6 3.31 -4.32 16.50
CA ALA A 6 3.02 -4.52 15.09
C ALA A 6 1.51 -4.62 14.80
N ASP A 7 0.73 -5.25 15.69
CA ASP A 7 -0.73 -5.41 15.54
C ASP A 7 -1.54 -4.10 15.54
N ARG A 8 -0.95 -3.01 16.06
CA ARG A 8 -1.59 -1.70 16.14
C ARG A 8 -1.06 -0.74 15.08
N TRP A 9 -0.01 -1.13 14.38
CA TRP A 9 0.62 -0.29 13.38
C TRP A 9 -0.23 -0.30 12.10
N LYS A 10 -0.53 0.89 11.59
CA LYS A 10 -1.41 1.09 10.44
C LYS A 10 -0.97 2.30 9.62
N VAL A 11 -1.20 2.21 8.31
CA VAL A 11 -1.09 3.33 7.37
C VAL A 11 -2.46 3.53 6.73
N GLU A 12 -3.02 4.72 6.90
CA GLU A 12 -4.26 5.11 6.25
C GLU A 12 -3.93 5.91 4.99
N VAL A 13 -4.51 5.50 3.87
CA VAL A 13 -4.35 6.17 2.58
C VAL A 13 -5.72 6.61 2.10
N GLU A 14 -5.82 7.90 1.76
CA GLU A 14 -7.06 8.52 1.27
C GLU A 14 -6.79 9.16 -0.08
N VAL A 15 -7.76 9.06 -0.99
CA VAL A 15 -7.72 9.68 -2.32
C VAL A 15 -9.10 10.17 -2.72
N ASP A 16 -9.15 11.38 -3.27
CA ASP A 16 -10.36 11.95 -3.83
C ASP A 16 -10.55 11.47 -5.27
N VAL A 17 -11.72 10.91 -5.55
CA VAL A 17 -12.10 10.43 -6.87
C VAL A 17 -13.24 11.27 -7.40
N LYS A 18 -13.05 11.85 -8.58
CA LYS A 18 -14.06 12.68 -9.24
C LYS A 18 -14.54 12.02 -10.53
N ASN A 19 -15.85 11.97 -10.72
CA ASN A 19 -16.42 11.61 -12.00
C ASN A 19 -16.54 12.86 -12.88
N GLU A 20 -15.68 12.95 -13.90
CA GLU A 20 -15.67 14.07 -14.84
C GLU A 20 -16.56 13.84 -16.07
N GLY A 21 -17.24 12.69 -16.13
CA GLY A 21 -18.18 12.35 -17.19
C GLY A 21 -19.57 12.96 -16.99
N GLU A 22 -20.40 12.79 -18.01
CA GLU A 22 -21.79 13.28 -18.03
C GLU A 22 -22.80 12.27 -17.49
N ARG A 23 -22.34 11.11 -17.00
CA ARG A 23 -23.19 10.01 -16.54
C ARG A 23 -22.66 9.43 -15.24
N GLU A 24 -23.58 8.91 -14.43
CA GLU A 24 -23.25 8.06 -13.28
C GLU A 24 -22.39 6.88 -13.72
N GLY A 25 -21.40 6.54 -12.89
CA GLY A 25 -20.50 5.42 -13.15
C GLY A 25 -19.88 4.86 -11.87
N LYS A 26 -19.37 3.63 -11.98
CA LYS A 26 -18.55 3.02 -10.93
C LYS A 26 -17.10 2.94 -11.38
N HIS A 27 -16.19 3.25 -10.46
CA HIS A 27 -14.76 3.18 -10.67
C HIS A 27 -14.13 2.29 -9.58
N THR A 28 -13.07 1.54 -9.94
CA THR A 28 -12.30 0.75 -8.98
C THR A 28 -10.93 1.41 -8.82
N VAL A 29 -10.70 1.97 -7.64
CA VAL A 29 -9.41 2.54 -7.25
C VAL A 29 -8.47 1.41 -6.86
N LEU A 30 -7.27 1.39 -7.43
CA LEU A 30 -6.24 0.39 -7.17
C LEU A 30 -5.07 1.04 -6.43
N PHE A 31 -4.65 0.44 -5.31
CA PHE A 31 -3.55 0.93 -4.49
C PHE A 31 -2.37 -0.03 -4.59
N PHE A 32 -1.28 0.47 -5.19
CA PHE A 32 -0.04 -0.25 -5.35
C PHE A 32 1.01 0.23 -4.36
N LEU A 33 1.90 -0.66 -3.96
CA LEU A 33 3.09 -0.34 -3.17
C LEU A 33 4.36 -0.61 -3.95
N THR A 34 5.25 0.37 -3.97
CA THR A 34 6.67 0.21 -4.33
C THR A 34 7.48 0.11 -3.04
N PRO A 35 8.27 -0.96 -2.86
CA PRO A 35 9.11 -1.17 -1.68
C PRO A 35 10.36 -0.28 -1.70
N PRO A 36 11.09 -0.19 -0.57
CA PRO A 36 12.39 0.44 -0.50
C PRO A 36 13.37 -0.19 -1.50
N GLU A 37 14.40 0.57 -1.87
CA GLU A 37 15.47 0.06 -2.72
C GLU A 37 16.14 -1.17 -2.10
N GLU A 38 16.52 -2.13 -2.96
CA GLU A 38 17.23 -3.34 -2.54
C GLU A 38 18.57 -2.96 -1.90
N THR A 39 18.85 -3.52 -0.72
CA THR A 39 20.09 -3.32 0.02
C THR A 39 20.58 -4.67 0.55
N GLU A 40 21.69 -4.71 1.28
CA GLU A 40 22.13 -5.95 1.95
C GLU A 40 21.08 -6.49 2.94
N THR A 41 20.22 -5.63 3.46
CA THR A 41 19.18 -5.95 4.44
C THR A 41 17.76 -5.95 3.88
N VAL A 42 17.52 -5.28 2.74
CA VAL A 42 16.21 -5.26 2.06
C VAL A 42 16.26 -6.21 0.88
N LEU A 43 15.42 -7.24 0.91
CA LEU A 43 15.43 -8.28 -0.12
C LEU A 43 14.86 -7.78 -1.46
N LYS A 44 15.12 -8.52 -2.53
CA LYS A 44 14.53 -8.20 -3.84
C LYS A 44 13.01 -8.30 -3.80
N HIS A 45 12.35 -7.28 -4.37
CA HIS A 45 10.90 -7.22 -4.56
C HIS A 45 10.53 -7.01 -6.04
N PRO A 46 9.26 -7.27 -6.41
CA PRO A 46 8.67 -6.65 -7.58
C PRO A 46 8.72 -5.11 -7.47
N GLU A 47 8.81 -4.43 -8.60
CA GLU A 47 8.87 -2.96 -8.68
C GLU A 47 7.65 -2.28 -8.03
N TRP A 48 6.49 -2.91 -8.16
CA TRP A 48 5.26 -2.52 -7.48
C TRP A 48 4.33 -3.73 -7.34
N THR A 49 3.46 -3.71 -6.33
CA THR A 49 2.50 -4.79 -6.04
C THR A 49 1.13 -4.20 -5.68
N LEU A 50 0.05 -4.80 -6.18
CA LEU A 50 -1.31 -4.40 -5.79
C LEU A 50 -1.59 -4.90 -4.37
N GLN A 51 -1.98 -3.99 -3.47
CA GLN A 51 -2.15 -4.30 -2.05
C GLN A 51 -3.56 -3.99 -1.54
N GLY A 52 -4.30 -3.14 -2.23
CA GLY A 52 -5.69 -2.84 -1.89
C GLY A 52 -6.45 -2.32 -3.09
N PHE A 53 -7.77 -2.44 -3.04
CA PHE A 53 -8.66 -1.83 -4.01
C PHE A 53 -9.97 -1.46 -3.34
N GLU A 54 -10.59 -0.39 -3.83
CA GLU A 54 -11.89 0.06 -3.36
C GLU A 54 -12.76 0.48 -4.54
N LYS A 55 -14.05 0.16 -4.46
CA LYS A 55 -15.01 0.49 -5.52
C LYS A 55 -15.87 1.67 -5.08
N VAL A 56 -15.93 2.68 -5.93
CA VAL A 56 -16.73 3.89 -5.70
C VAL A 56 -17.73 4.08 -6.82
N GLU A 57 -18.94 4.50 -6.47
CA GLU A 57 -19.99 4.90 -7.40
C GLU A 57 -20.19 6.39 -7.28
N LEU A 58 -20.23 7.09 -8.41
CA LEU A 58 -20.19 8.54 -8.50
C LEU A 58 -21.21 9.03 -9.54
N GLU A 59 -22.04 9.98 -9.14
CA GLU A 59 -22.87 10.75 -10.07
C GLU A 59 -21.99 11.64 -10.98
N ALA A 60 -22.57 12.13 -12.07
CA ALA A 60 -21.88 13.07 -12.96
C ALA A 60 -21.41 14.32 -12.20
N GLY A 61 -20.11 14.61 -12.23
CA GLY A 61 -19.49 15.74 -11.52
C GLY A 61 -19.25 15.52 -10.02
N GLU A 62 -19.64 14.39 -9.45
CA GLU A 62 -19.45 14.10 -8.02
C GLU A 62 -17.98 13.82 -7.68
N THR A 63 -17.56 14.18 -6.47
CA THR A 63 -16.29 13.78 -5.87
C THR A 63 -16.55 13.03 -4.56
N LYS A 64 -15.90 11.89 -4.37
CA LYS A 64 -15.92 11.13 -3.11
C LYS A 64 -14.49 10.77 -2.70
N THR A 65 -14.23 10.81 -1.41
CA THR A 65 -12.98 10.31 -0.82
C THR A 65 -13.08 8.81 -0.61
N VAL A 66 -12.08 8.09 -1.09
CA VAL A 66 -11.91 6.64 -0.92
C VAL A 66 -10.75 6.40 0.04
N LYS A 67 -10.90 5.44 0.94
CA LYS A 67 -9.92 5.12 1.99
C LYS A 67 -9.55 3.65 1.98
N VAL A 68 -8.27 3.36 2.12
CA VAL A 68 -7.75 2.03 2.44
C VAL A 68 -6.86 2.10 3.68
N VAL A 69 -6.83 1.02 4.46
CA VAL A 69 -6.00 0.90 5.65
C VAL A 69 -5.08 -0.30 5.49
N PHE A 70 -3.78 -0.04 5.43
CA PHE A 70 -2.74 -1.06 5.38
C PHE A 70 -2.19 -1.32 6.78
N ASP A 71 -1.78 -2.56 7.03
CA ASP A 71 -1.19 -2.99 8.30
C ASP A 71 0.18 -3.64 8.08
N LYS A 72 0.76 -4.19 9.15
CA LYS A 72 2.05 -4.90 9.12
C LYS A 72 2.14 -5.94 7.98
N CYS A 73 1.03 -6.62 7.68
CA CYS A 73 0.97 -7.68 6.67
C CYS A 73 0.99 -7.13 5.23
N THR A 74 0.96 -5.82 5.01
CA THR A 74 1.10 -5.24 3.68
C THR A 74 2.57 -5.00 3.30
N PHE A 75 3.47 -4.85 4.28
CA PHE A 75 4.83 -4.34 4.07
C PHE A 75 5.93 -5.38 4.31
N PHE A 76 5.61 -6.68 4.26
CA PHE A 76 6.60 -7.75 4.42
C PHE A 76 7.13 -8.25 3.07
N ASN A 77 8.34 -8.82 3.07
CA ASN A 77 8.82 -9.62 1.94
C ASN A 77 8.53 -11.12 2.18
N PRO A 78 7.73 -11.80 1.33
CA PRO A 78 7.47 -13.23 1.48
C PRO A 78 8.74 -14.10 1.40
N LEU A 79 9.78 -13.64 0.70
CA LEU A 79 11.06 -14.34 0.60
C LEU A 79 11.87 -14.31 1.91
N ASP A 80 11.55 -13.41 2.84
CA ASP A 80 12.24 -13.30 4.13
C ASP A 80 11.98 -14.51 5.04
N THR A 81 10.89 -15.25 4.79
CA THR A 81 10.54 -16.48 5.53
C THR A 81 11.57 -17.61 5.42
N LEU A 82 12.51 -17.53 4.49
CA LEU A 82 13.61 -18.50 4.35
C LEU A 82 14.76 -18.26 5.35
N ARG A 83 14.80 -17.11 6.03
CA ARG A 83 15.82 -16.82 7.05
C ARG A 83 15.37 -17.33 8.42
N LEU A 84 15.78 -18.54 8.78
CA LEU A 84 16.03 -19.17 10.11
C LEU A 84 15.19 -18.84 11.39
N TRP A 85 14.27 -17.87 11.41
CA TRP A 85 13.79 -17.20 12.63
C TRP A 85 12.28 -17.36 12.87
N ASN A 86 11.54 -17.96 11.94
CA ASN A 86 10.09 -18.22 12.02
C ASN A 86 9.29 -16.97 12.48
N THR A 87 9.68 -15.81 11.97
CA THR A 87 9.12 -14.50 12.32
C THR A 87 8.94 -13.72 11.02
N TRP A 88 7.79 -13.09 10.85
CA TRP A 88 7.53 -12.12 9.79
C TRP A 88 8.10 -10.77 10.17
N ARG A 89 8.61 -10.03 9.19
CA ARG A 89 9.16 -8.70 9.37
C ARG A 89 8.70 -7.77 8.24
N ALA A 90 8.38 -6.52 8.59
CA ALA A 90 8.18 -5.48 7.59
C ALA A 90 9.52 -4.90 7.10
N GLU A 91 9.62 -4.61 5.82
CA GLU A 91 10.83 -4.00 5.26
C GLU A 91 10.93 -2.53 5.67
N LEU A 92 12.07 -2.19 6.25
CA LEU A 92 12.37 -0.83 6.68
C LEU A 92 12.77 0.02 5.49
N GLY A 93 12.41 1.30 5.52
CA GLY A 93 12.81 2.26 4.49
C GLY A 93 11.63 3.04 3.94
N GLU A 94 11.90 3.76 2.84
CA GLU A 94 10.91 4.57 2.14
C GLU A 94 10.05 3.67 1.25
N TRP A 95 8.76 3.68 1.50
CA TRP A 95 7.75 3.04 0.68
C TRP A 95 7.00 4.11 -0.12
N THR A 96 6.62 3.76 -1.35
CA THR A 96 5.75 4.62 -2.18
C THR A 96 4.41 3.93 -2.38
N VAL A 97 3.33 4.60 -2.00
CA VAL A 97 1.96 4.24 -2.38
C VAL A 97 1.66 4.90 -3.73
N ARG A 98 1.16 4.13 -4.69
CA ARG A 98 0.73 4.62 -6.00
C ARG A 98 -0.75 4.31 -6.20
N VAL A 99 -1.50 5.27 -6.71
CA VAL A 99 -2.92 5.07 -7.05
C VAL A 99 -3.04 5.02 -8.57
N GLY A 100 -3.66 3.97 -9.09
CA GLY A 100 -3.94 3.86 -10.52
C GLY A 100 -5.05 4.82 -10.96
N VAL A 101 -4.89 5.43 -12.14
CA VAL A 101 -5.92 6.31 -12.73
C VAL A 101 -7.06 5.47 -13.33
N ASP A 102 -6.71 4.38 -13.99
CA ASP A 102 -7.64 3.39 -14.56
C ASP A 102 -6.89 2.08 -14.89
N ALA A 103 -7.58 1.11 -15.49
CA ALA A 103 -7.02 -0.19 -15.84
C ALA A 103 -5.90 -0.14 -16.90
N GLY A 104 -5.82 0.92 -17.71
CA GLY A 104 -4.75 1.16 -18.67
C GLY A 104 -3.56 1.93 -18.08
N LYS A 105 -3.80 2.70 -17.02
CA LYS A 105 -2.80 3.54 -16.32
C LYS A 105 -2.74 3.21 -14.82
N MET A 106 -2.40 1.96 -14.53
CA MET A 106 -2.52 1.40 -13.17
C MET A 106 -1.51 1.96 -12.16
N TRP A 107 -0.42 2.58 -12.58
CA TRP A 107 0.63 3.11 -11.69
C TRP A 107 1.05 4.56 -12.00
N GLU A 108 0.33 5.24 -12.92
CA GLU A 108 0.65 6.60 -13.40
C GLU A 108 -0.16 7.70 -12.71
N GLY A 109 -0.94 7.38 -11.68
CA GLY A 109 -1.72 8.37 -10.95
C GLY A 109 -0.93 9.02 -9.81
N GLU A 110 -1.66 9.44 -8.78
CA GLU A 110 -1.07 10.08 -7.60
C GLU A 110 -0.15 9.11 -6.84
N GLU A 111 0.93 9.64 -6.28
CA GLU A 111 1.83 8.89 -5.41
C GLU A 111 2.11 9.62 -4.10
N ALA A 112 2.27 8.86 -3.03
CA ALA A 112 2.63 9.34 -1.71
C ALA A 112 3.73 8.47 -1.11
N LYS A 113 4.67 9.10 -0.42
CA LYS A 113 5.82 8.44 0.20
C LYS A 113 5.72 8.48 1.71
N PHE A 114 6.10 7.39 2.35
CA PHE A 114 6.23 7.34 3.80
C PHE A 114 7.36 6.38 4.18
N LYS A 115 7.83 6.44 5.43
CA LYS A 115 8.97 5.66 5.89
C LYS A 115 8.59 4.77 7.06
N ILE A 116 9.02 3.50 7.00
CA ILE A 116 8.96 2.58 8.14
C ILE A 116 10.34 2.58 8.78
N GLU A 117 10.45 3.11 10.00
CA GLU A 117 11.71 3.21 10.74
C GLU A 117 11.78 2.26 11.94
N ASP A 118 10.62 1.90 12.50
CA ASP A 118 10.52 0.97 13.62
C ASP A 118 10.48 -0.48 13.09
N GLU A 119 11.25 -1.37 13.72
CA GLU A 119 11.20 -2.80 13.42
C GLU A 119 9.83 -3.38 13.80
N LEU A 120 9.11 -3.87 12.80
CA LEU A 120 7.83 -4.57 12.97
C LEU A 120 8.09 -6.05 12.77
N GLU A 121 8.05 -6.81 13.84
CA GLU A 121 8.19 -8.27 13.83
C GLU A 121 6.96 -8.94 14.44
N TRP A 122 6.49 -10.03 13.85
CA TRP A 122 5.35 -10.79 14.36
C TRP A 122 5.40 -12.26 13.95
N ARG A 123 4.57 -13.08 14.59
CA ARG A 123 4.37 -14.50 14.26
C ARG A 123 2.90 -14.78 14.12
N GLY A 124 2.54 -15.64 13.16
CA GLY A 124 1.15 -15.91 12.83
C GLY A 124 0.47 -14.72 12.15
N LEU A 125 -0.86 -14.70 12.22
CA LEU A 125 -1.70 -13.55 11.83
C LEU A 125 -1.79 -12.57 13.01
#